data_AF-X1DR38-F1
#
_entry.id   AF-X1DR38-F1
#
_cell.length_a   1.000
_cell.length_b   1.000
_cell.length_c   1.000
_cell.angle_alpha   90.00
_cell.angle_beta   90.00
_cell.angle_gamma   90.00
#
_symmetry.space_group_name_H-M   'P 1'
#
loop_
_entity.id
_entity.type
_entity.pdbx_description
1 polymer ?
#
loop_
_entity_poly.entity_id
_entity_poly.type
_entity_poly.pdbx_seq_one_letter_code
_entity_poly.pdbx_strand_id
1 'polypeptide(L)'
;WFQTEDVRVAVAFFDRDTEKGTIHPTRAAEPEDALEIEGLWRENQERTVSAAFIVPTDFREMEAAEFGSRLRYYGYVIRVYYRYELQDQAANPESLLDAPRLLHQAFEEAL
;
A
#
# COMPACT_ATOMS: atom_id res chain seq x y z
N TRP A 1 24.21 -12.11 -10.12
CA TRP A 1 22.96 -12.82 -9.78
C TRP A 1 22.40 -12.19 -8.53
N PHE A 2 21.19 -11.65 -8.57
CA PHE A 2 20.50 -11.18 -7.35
C PHE A 2 19.75 -12.36 -6.74
N GLN A 3 19.81 -12.50 -5.43
CA GLN A 3 18.88 -13.39 -4.73
C GLN A 3 17.53 -12.68 -4.68
N THR A 4 16.49 -13.33 -5.17
CA THR A 4 15.14 -12.76 -5.29
C THR A 4 14.38 -12.66 -3.99
N GLU A 5 14.70 -13.55 -3.06
CA GLU A 5 14.27 -13.51 -1.67
C GLU A 5 14.66 -12.20 -0.95
N ASP A 6 15.55 -11.40 -1.55
CA ASP A 6 15.93 -10.08 -1.04
C ASP A 6 15.06 -8.93 -1.58
N VAL A 7 14.20 -9.16 -2.59
CA VAL A 7 13.29 -8.11 -3.12
C VAL A 7 11.93 -8.21 -2.46
N ARG A 8 11.48 -7.09 -1.89
CA ARG A 8 10.16 -6.96 -1.27
C ARG A 8 9.38 -5.82 -1.91
N VAL A 9 8.11 -6.05 -2.20
CA VAL A 9 7.20 -5.01 -2.68
C VAL A 9 6.12 -4.79 -1.64
N ALA A 10 6.13 -3.60 -1.03
CA ALA A 10 5.09 -3.19 -0.09
C ALA A 10 4.10 -2.25 -0.81
N VAL A 11 2.81 -2.46 -0.58
CA VAL A 11 1.74 -1.62 -1.12
C VAL A 11 0.86 -1.17 0.02
N ALA A 12 0.55 0.12 0.08
CA ALA A 12 -0.41 0.67 1.01
C ALA A 12 -1.49 1.44 0.25
N PHE A 13 -2.75 1.22 0.58
CA PHE A 13 -3.89 1.94 0.04
C PHE A 13 -4.37 3.00 1.04
N PHE A 14 -4.92 4.07 0.49
CA PHE A 14 -5.34 5.25 1.24
C PHE A 14 -6.79 5.57 0.93
N ASP A 15 -7.49 6.02 1.95
CA ASP A 15 -8.84 6.55 1.88
C ASP A 15 -8.86 8.03 2.20
N ARG A 16 -9.87 8.73 1.66
CA ARG A 16 -10.17 10.12 1.95
C ARG A 16 -11.51 10.25 2.65
N ASP A 17 -11.53 10.98 3.75
CA ASP A 17 -12.74 11.44 4.42
C ASP A 17 -13.47 12.41 3.49
N THR A 18 -14.70 12.06 3.12
CA THR A 18 -15.50 12.84 2.16
C THR A 18 -16.00 14.17 2.71
N GLU A 19 -16.05 14.34 4.02
CA GLU A 19 -16.51 15.57 4.68
C GLU A 19 -15.33 16.48 5.03
N LYS A 20 -14.27 15.92 5.63
CA LYS A 20 -13.10 16.67 6.11
C LYS A 20 -12.00 16.80 5.06
N GLY A 21 -12.03 15.96 4.03
CA GLY A 21 -11.02 15.91 2.98
C GLY A 21 -9.67 15.32 3.41
N THR A 22 -9.54 14.86 4.65
CA THR A 22 -8.31 14.27 5.22
C THR A 22 -8.05 12.87 4.65
N ILE A 23 -6.78 12.53 4.45
CA ILE A 23 -6.33 11.24 3.90
C ILE A 23 -5.78 10.39 5.04
N HIS A 24 -6.09 9.09 5.04
CA HIS A 24 -5.64 8.10 6.02
C HIS A 24 -5.31 6.78 5.33
N PRO A 25 -4.42 5.94 5.88
CA PRO A 25 -4.34 4.54 5.46
C PRO A 25 -5.73 3.89 5.55
N THR A 26 -6.07 3.04 4.58
CA THR A 26 -7.34 2.33 4.60
C THR A 26 -7.45 1.41 5.82
N ARG A 27 -8.69 1.14 6.23
CA ARG A 27 -9.02 0.08 7.19
C ARG A 27 -9.73 -1.09 6.53
N ALA A 28 -10.11 -0.95 5.26
CA ALA A 28 -10.57 -2.06 4.46
C ALA A 28 -9.43 -3.06 4.29
N ALA A 29 -9.75 -4.36 4.35
CA ALA A 29 -8.78 -5.43 4.30
C ALA A 29 -7.80 -5.27 3.12
N GLU A 30 -6.53 -5.11 3.44
CA GLU A 30 -5.39 -5.21 2.52
C GLU A 30 -4.77 -6.61 2.64
N PRO A 31 -4.01 -7.10 1.65
CA PRO A 31 -3.04 -8.13 1.92
C PRO A 31 -2.06 -7.58 2.97
N GLU A 32 -2.03 -8.18 4.16
CA GLU A 32 -1.22 -7.71 5.30
C GLU A 32 0.29 -7.90 5.07
N ASP A 33 0.68 -8.76 4.13
CA ASP A 33 2.07 -9.10 3.86
C ASP A 33 2.63 -8.44 2.60
N ALA A 34 3.89 -8.00 2.66
CA ALA A 34 4.65 -7.60 1.48
C ALA A 34 4.67 -8.74 0.45
N LEU A 35 4.47 -8.41 -0.82
CA LEU A 35 4.44 -9.41 -1.88
C LEU A 35 5.86 -9.93 -2.12
N GLU A 36 6.08 -11.20 -1.77
CA GLU A 36 7.33 -11.90 -2.06
C GLU A 36 7.41 -12.29 -3.54
N ILE A 37 8.57 -12.03 -4.15
CA ILE A 37 8.83 -12.43 -5.54
C ILE A 37 9.51 -13.80 -5.51
N GLU A 38 8.72 -14.86 -5.72
CA GLU A 38 9.25 -16.22 -5.73
C GLU A 38 10.13 -16.54 -6.97
N GLY A 39 11.13 -17.41 -6.76
CA GLY A 39 11.94 -18.01 -7.82
C GLY A 39 13.06 -17.10 -8.34
N LEU A 40 13.96 -17.61 -9.18
CA LEU A 40 15.12 -16.84 -9.68
C LEU A 40 14.68 -15.68 -10.61
N TRP A 41 15.23 -14.49 -10.39
CA TRP A 41 15.06 -13.31 -11.25
C TRP A 41 16.35 -13.08 -12.04
N ARG A 42 16.26 -13.31 -13.35
CA ARG A 42 17.38 -13.19 -14.27
C ARG A 42 17.55 -11.73 -14.71
N GLU A 43 18.74 -11.42 -15.19
CA GLU A 43 19.01 -10.13 -15.83
C GLU A 43 18.05 -9.90 -17.00
N ASN A 44 17.50 -8.67 -17.10
CA ASN A 44 16.51 -8.25 -18.11
C ASN A 44 15.18 -9.02 -18.11
N GLN A 45 14.88 -9.75 -17.04
CA GLN A 45 13.55 -10.36 -16.87
C GLN A 45 12.64 -9.39 -16.13
N GLU A 46 11.39 -9.28 -16.54
CA GLU A 46 10.36 -8.57 -15.78
C GLU A 46 9.58 -9.55 -14.90
N ARG A 47 9.16 -9.06 -13.72
CA ARG A 47 8.27 -9.77 -12.80
C ARG A 47 7.08 -8.87 -12.48
N THR A 48 5.90 -9.46 -12.51
CA THR A 48 4.66 -8.77 -12.16
C THR A 48 4.19 -9.26 -10.81
N VAL A 49 3.92 -8.32 -9.91
CA VAL A 49 3.24 -8.54 -8.64
C VAL A 49 1.93 -7.77 -8.65
N SER A 50 0.92 -8.29 -7.96
CA SER A 50 -0.42 -7.71 -7.93
C SER A 50 -0.90 -7.59 -6.50
N ALA A 51 -1.27 -6.37 -6.09
CA ALA A 51 -1.99 -6.11 -4.85
C ALA A 51 -3.43 -5.73 -5.18
N ALA A 52 -4.38 -6.18 -4.36
CA ALA A 52 -5.79 -5.89 -4.54
C ALA A 52 -6.34 -5.11 -3.35
N PHE A 53 -7.05 -4.04 -3.64
CA PHE A 53 -7.86 -3.31 -2.67
C PHE A 53 -9.26 -3.89 -2.66
N ILE A 54 -9.65 -4.56 -1.58
CA ILE A 54 -10.94 -5.24 -1.47
C ILE A 54 -11.75 -4.60 -0.35
N VAL A 55 -12.89 -4.03 -0.70
CA VAL A 55 -13.85 -3.49 0.26
C VAL A 55 -15.04 -4.45 0.32
N PRO A 56 -15.26 -5.15 1.44
CA PRO A 56 -16.43 -6.00 1.60
C PRO A 56 -17.73 -5.21 1.45
N THR A 57 -18.79 -5.88 1.00
CA THR A 57 -20.14 -5.31 0.99
C THR A 57 -20.49 -4.79 2.39
N ASP A 58 -21.15 -3.64 2.45
CA ASP A 58 -21.57 -2.93 3.67
C ASP A 58 -20.44 -2.43 4.60
N PHE A 59 -19.16 -2.75 4.32
CA PHE A 59 -18.03 -2.32 5.14
C PHE A 59 -17.98 -0.81 5.33
N ARG A 60 -18.20 -0.03 4.25
CA ARG A 60 -18.17 1.44 4.32
C ARG A 60 -19.32 2.03 5.12
N GLU A 61 -20.46 1.34 5.17
CA GLU A 61 -21.60 1.77 5.98
C GLU A 61 -21.31 1.49 7.46
N MET A 62 -20.77 0.30 7.77
CA MET A 62 -20.34 -0.08 9.11
C MET A 62 -19.24 0.85 9.63
N GLU A 63 -18.21 1.10 8.83
CA GLU A 63 -17.11 2.00 9.15
C GLU A 63 -17.61 3.43 9.40
N ALA A 64 -18.54 3.92 8.58
CA ALA A 64 -19.15 5.23 8.80
C ALA A 64 -19.99 5.28 10.08
N ALA A 65 -20.70 4.21 10.42
CA ALA A 65 -21.49 4.11 11.65
C ALA A 65 -20.60 4.06 12.90
N GLU A 66 -19.46 3.39 12.83
CA GLU A 66 -18.51 3.26 13.95
C GLU A 66 -17.67 4.51 14.18
N PHE A 67 -17.11 5.08 13.10
CA PHE A 67 -16.14 6.18 13.20
C PHE A 67 -16.72 7.55 12.82
N GLY A 68 -18.01 7.60 12.48
CA GLY A 68 -18.74 8.84 12.21
C GLY A 68 -18.22 9.61 10.99
N SER A 69 -17.53 8.96 10.05
CA SER A 69 -16.96 9.59 8.86
C SER A 69 -17.07 8.66 7.65
N ARG A 70 -17.50 9.20 6.50
CA ARG A 70 -17.59 8.44 5.26
C ARG A 70 -16.28 8.50 4.50
N LEU A 71 -15.64 7.35 4.36
CA LEU A 71 -14.39 7.19 3.62
C LEU A 71 -14.64 6.72 2.18
N ARG A 72 -13.77 7.13 1.27
CA ARG A 72 -13.70 6.61 -0.10
C ARG A 72 -12.26 6.37 -0.49
N TYR A 73 -12.05 5.38 -1.33
CA TYR A 73 -10.76 5.11 -1.94
C TYR A 73 -10.16 6.38 -2.55
N TYR A 74 -8.91 6.65 -2.19
CA TYR A 74 -8.18 7.83 -2.64
C TYR A 74 -7.00 7.45 -3.54
N GLY A 75 -6.25 6.41 -3.18
CA GLY A 75 -5.01 6.11 -3.88
C GLY A 75 -4.18 5.01 -3.24
N TYR A 76 -2.96 4.84 -3.74
CA TYR A 76 -1.98 3.91 -3.20
C TYR A 76 -0.55 4.45 -3.27
N VAL A 77 0.33 3.84 -2.48
CA VAL A 77 1.78 3.96 -2.57
C VAL A 77 2.38 2.56 -2.70
N ILE A 78 3.36 2.42 -3.58
CA ILE A 78 4.16 1.21 -3.78
C ILE A 78 5.59 1.54 -3.38
N ARG A 79 6.23 0.64 -2.63
CA ARG A 79 7.65 0.72 -2.29
C ARG A 79 8.34 -0.59 -2.65
N VAL A 80 9.47 -0.48 -3.32
CA VAL A 80 10.32 -1.61 -3.70
C VAL A 80 11.59 -1.56 -2.84
N TYR A 81 11.85 -2.64 -2.13
CA TYR A 81 13.03 -2.79 -1.29
C TYR A 81 13.93 -3.88 -1.85
N TYR A 82 15.24 -3.68 -1.72
CA TYR A 82 16.25 -4.73 -1.89
C TYR A 82 17.06 -4.79 -0.61
N ARG A 83 17.10 -5.96 0.04
CA ARG A 83 17.80 -6.15 1.34
C ARG A 83 17.41 -5.11 2.38
N TYR A 84 16.11 -4.86 2.53
CA TYR A 84 15.52 -3.87 3.45
C TYR A 84 15.82 -2.40 3.13
N GLU A 85 16.57 -2.11 2.06
CA GLU A 85 16.82 -0.74 1.61
C GLU A 85 15.83 -0.35 0.52
N LEU A 86 15.17 0.80 0.70
CA LEU A 86 14.26 1.36 -0.29
C LEU A 86 15.03 1.68 -1.58
N GLN A 87 14.64 1.03 -2.67
CA GLN A 87 15.24 1.24 -3.99
C GLN A 87 14.40 2.21 -4.83
N ASP A 88 13.08 2.06 -4.77
CA ASP A 88 12.16 2.87 -5.55
C ASP A 88 10.79 2.98 -4.87
N GLN A 89 10.03 4.01 -5.24
CA GLN A 89 8.67 4.20 -4.80
C GLN A 89 7.83 4.94 -5.85
N ALA A 90 6.55 4.59 -5.91
CA ALA A 90 5.59 5.26 -6.77
C ALA A 90 4.28 5.46 -6.02
N ALA A 91 3.50 6.46 -6.42
CA ALA A 91 2.19 6.69 -5.83
C ALA A 91 1.19 7.17 -6.86
N ASN A 92 -0.08 6.90 -6.58
CA ASN A 92 -1.20 7.50 -7.28
C ASN A 92 -2.26 7.90 -6.27
N PRO A 93 -2.50 9.20 -6.04
CA PRO A 93 -1.79 10.34 -6.65
C PRO A 93 -0.36 10.52 -6.11
N GLU A 94 0.51 11.16 -6.91
CA GLU A 94 1.92 11.41 -6.55
C GLU A 94 2.07 12.20 -5.23
N SER A 95 1.10 13.07 -4.92
CA SER A 95 1.08 13.87 -3.68
C SER A 95 1.09 13.04 -2.39
N LEU A 96 0.81 11.73 -2.46
CA LEU A 96 0.96 10.84 -1.30
C LEU A 96 2.42 10.68 -0.87
N LEU A 97 3.39 10.86 -1.79
CA LEU A 97 4.81 10.80 -1.47
C LEU A 97 5.29 12.01 -0.65
N ASP A 98 4.55 13.12 -0.70
CA ASP A 98 4.86 14.35 0.05
C ASP A 98 4.36 14.32 1.50
N ALA A 99 3.75 13.21 1.94
CA ALA A 99 3.12 13.07 3.25
C ALA A 99 3.87 12.06 4.15
N PRO A 100 5.06 12.41 4.70
CA PRO A 100 5.92 11.46 5.41
C PRO A 100 5.25 10.80 6.62
N ARG A 101 4.34 11.50 7.31
CA ARG A 101 3.57 10.91 8.42
C ARG A 101 2.60 9.81 7.95
N LEU A 102 1.94 10.00 6.81
CA LEU A 102 1.03 8.99 6.26
C LEU A 102 1.81 7.76 5.81
N LEU A 103 2.96 7.97 5.16
CA LEU A 103 3.85 6.89 4.75
C LEU A 103 4.43 6.13 5.93
N HIS A 104 4.76 6.81 7.02
CA HIS A 104 5.21 6.16 8.24
C HIS A 104 4.12 5.27 8.83
N GLN A 105 2.91 5.82 9.02
CA GLN A 105 1.76 5.06 9.54
C GLN A 105 1.41 3.85 8.66
N ALA A 106 1.54 3.98 7.34
CA ALA A 106 1.17 2.93 6.39
C ALA A 106 2.20 1.80 6.26
N PHE A 107 3.48 2.05 6.58
CA PHE A 107 4.56 1.08 6.38
C PHE A 107 5.32 0.74 7.67
N GLU A 108 4.84 1.15 8.85
CA GLU A 108 5.48 0.90 10.14
C GLU A 108 5.66 -0.60 10.44
N GLU A 109 4.76 -1.44 9.95
CA GLU A 109 4.75 -2.89 10.19
C GLU A 109 5.19 -3.72 8.96
N ALA A 110 5.49 -3.08 7.82
CA ALA A 110 5.64 -3.74 6.53
C ALA A 110 7.06 -4.32 6.24
N LEU A 111 7.98 -4.32 7.20
CA LEU A 111 9.39 -4.72 7.01
C LEU A 111 9.94 -5.63 8.12
#